data_AF-A0A365HDR8-F1
#
_entry.id   AF-A0A365HDR8-F1
#
_cell.length_a   1.000
_cell.length_b   1.000
_cell.length_c   1.000
_cell.angle_alpha   90.00
_cell.angle_beta   90.00
_cell.angle_gamma   90.00
#
_symmetry.space_group_name_H-M   'P 1'
#
loop_
_entity.id
_entity.type
_entity.pdbx_description
1 polymer ?
#
loop_
_entity_poly.entity_id
_entity_poly.type
_entity_poly.pdbx_seq_one_letter_code
_entity_poly.pdbx_strand_id
1 'polypeptide(L)'
;MYENLIAVAEECSLEARCNEDSLNIKLPHSPISLHFEKVSETTLFGAFYLRTNSWNWPGERSDLNDILSMLVAMFFAETGTASCALMDVPHPAAYVPSGEVYARYILLSQPSNGYFHVQGESFPEAEKLIHKLLLLEYFLHQAISPHLSQEELESLVDWEEIEVWGRRVMKVLGGLANESEDTYNIRNPPRWKYYRCAGADISIIQSDQVSDIFDFLWSIGERKLIQGVTGNIVLRDGLFNFTPSEDVDQLGFLLKKLAGVSDLGELRVMPLENCLVTASQGFVLFLGSSSGRRAFDGEKDRVFLRHQDEAQFLFPADSYVWAERVDGERFESLVYDLLVREPGVTKVRTVGHANERDGGRDHIAAWHTPPQAGGHAVGENYPIARAREVVIQCKALNRTVGKRHVLDIRDTLDQYDAEGYLLVAMGNVGTSAIGYLEALRRKGDYFTDWWGCSEIEHRLRRNPDIVKRYSDIVTVVSH
;
A
#
# COMPACT_ATOMS: atom_id res chain seq x y z
N MET A 1 25.74 -1.26 15.47
CA MET A 1 24.50 -1.71 14.79
C MET A 1 24.72 -1.96 13.30
N TYR A 2 25.19 -0.97 12.55
CA TYR A 2 25.32 -1.09 11.09
C TYR A 2 26.54 -1.88 10.59
N GLU A 3 27.50 -2.19 11.46
CA GLU A 3 28.78 -2.84 11.09
C GLU A 3 28.58 -4.10 10.24
N ASN A 4 27.65 -4.98 10.60
CA ASN A 4 27.38 -6.19 9.83
C ASN A 4 26.79 -5.90 8.44
N LEU A 5 25.91 -4.90 8.33
CA LEU A 5 25.34 -4.49 7.03
C LEU A 5 26.37 -3.82 6.12
N ILE A 6 27.29 -3.05 6.71
CA ILE A 6 28.42 -2.45 5.99
C ILE A 6 29.34 -3.54 5.44
N ALA A 7 29.69 -4.54 6.26
CA ALA A 7 30.51 -5.67 5.82
C ALA A 7 29.87 -6.42 4.63
N VAL A 8 28.57 -6.70 4.70
CA VAL A 8 27.83 -7.35 3.60
C VAL A 8 27.77 -6.48 2.34
N ALA A 9 27.62 -5.16 2.51
CA ALA A 9 27.66 -4.22 1.38
C ALA A 9 29.04 -4.22 0.70
N GLU A 10 30.12 -4.19 1.48
CA GLU A 10 31.50 -4.23 1.00
C GLU A 10 31.81 -5.55 0.27
N GLU A 11 31.34 -6.70 0.78
CA GLU A 11 31.44 -8.00 0.11
C GLU A 11 30.77 -7.99 -1.27
N CYS A 12 29.66 -7.25 -1.40
CA CYS A 12 28.94 -7.06 -2.66
C CYS A 12 29.50 -5.93 -3.54
N SER A 13 30.62 -5.31 -3.16
CA SER A 13 31.20 -4.13 -3.84
C SER A 13 30.25 -2.92 -3.92
N LEU A 14 29.38 -2.75 -2.92
CA LEU A 14 28.46 -1.62 -2.80
C LEU A 14 29.10 -0.50 -1.96
N GLU A 15 28.80 0.76 -2.30
CA GLU A 15 29.14 1.90 -1.44
C GLU A 15 28.18 1.92 -0.24
N ALA A 16 28.74 1.93 0.97
CA ALA A 16 28.00 2.16 2.20
C ALA A 16 28.38 3.52 2.81
N ARG A 17 27.39 4.38 3.06
CA ARG A 17 27.55 5.67 3.74
C ARG A 17 26.74 5.63 5.03
N CYS A 18 27.42 5.71 6.16
CA CYS A 18 26.81 5.60 7.48
C CYS A 18 26.88 6.94 8.21
N ASN A 19 25.78 7.27 8.88
CA ASN A 19 25.62 8.39 9.81
C ASN A 19 25.16 7.80 11.15
N GLU A 20 24.88 8.64 12.16
CA GLU A 20 24.48 8.19 13.50
C GLU A 20 23.19 7.34 13.48
N ASP A 21 22.18 7.77 12.72
CA ASP A 21 20.84 7.15 12.68
C ASP A 21 20.46 6.54 11.32
N SER A 22 21.37 6.57 10.34
CA SER A 22 21.06 6.12 8.98
C SER A 22 22.22 5.44 8.28
N LEU A 23 21.91 4.45 7.46
CA LEU A 23 22.83 3.77 6.55
C LEU A 23 22.27 3.83 5.12
N ASN A 24 23.07 4.33 4.18
CA ASN A 24 22.74 4.36 2.75
C ASN A 24 23.67 3.39 2.01
N ILE A 25 23.10 2.48 1.22
CA ILE A 25 23.82 1.48 0.43
C ILE A 25 23.43 1.62 -1.04
N LYS A 26 24.40 1.64 -1.95
CA LYS A 26 24.15 1.70 -3.39
C LYS A 26 25.31 1.18 -4.21
N LEU A 27 25.07 0.85 -5.48
CA LEU A 27 26.17 0.75 -6.46
C LEU A 27 26.71 2.15 -6.81
N PRO A 28 28.02 2.27 -7.09
CA PRO A 28 28.58 3.49 -7.67
C PRO A 28 27.79 3.91 -8.92
N HIS A 29 27.43 5.19 -9.00
CA HIS A 29 26.67 5.79 -10.11
C HIS A 29 25.24 5.27 -10.34
N SER A 30 24.75 4.32 -9.54
CA SER A 30 23.35 3.90 -9.62
C SER A 30 22.41 5.02 -9.17
N PRO A 31 21.25 5.19 -9.84
CA PRO A 31 20.18 6.07 -9.36
C PRO A 31 19.38 5.47 -8.21
N ILE A 32 19.62 4.21 -7.84
CA ILE A 32 18.92 3.47 -6.80
C ILE A 32 19.79 3.39 -5.56
N SER A 33 19.22 3.70 -4.41
CA SER A 33 19.89 3.49 -3.13
C SER A 33 18.95 2.88 -2.10
N LEU A 34 19.46 1.93 -1.33
CA LEU A 34 18.79 1.33 -0.19
C LEU A 34 19.13 2.14 1.06
N HIS A 35 18.13 2.69 1.71
CA HIS A 35 18.26 3.43 2.96
C HIS A 35 17.76 2.58 4.11
N PHE A 36 18.54 2.51 5.17
CA PHE A 36 18.13 2.02 6.47
C PHE A 36 18.15 3.16 7.48
N GLU A 37 17.09 3.30 8.26
CA GLU A 37 17.00 4.23 9.39
C GLU A 37 16.87 3.44 10.68
N LYS A 38 17.58 3.88 11.72
CA LYS A 38 17.52 3.27 13.04
C LYS A 38 16.23 3.68 13.73
N VAL A 39 15.38 2.70 14.02
CA VAL A 39 14.14 2.90 14.79
C VAL A 39 14.39 2.64 16.28
N SER A 40 15.18 1.62 16.58
CA SER A 40 15.61 1.27 17.94
C SER A 40 16.93 0.50 17.89
N GLU A 41 17.49 0.10 19.04
CA GLU A 41 18.69 -0.75 19.10
C GLU A 41 18.52 -2.17 18.53
N THR A 42 17.29 -2.56 18.15
CA THR A 42 16.99 -3.89 17.62
C THR A 42 16.21 -3.85 16.31
N THR A 43 15.89 -2.65 15.80
CA THR A 43 14.98 -2.49 14.67
C THR A 43 15.46 -1.41 13.73
N LEU A 44 15.54 -1.77 12.46
CA LEU A 44 15.77 -0.86 11.35
C LEU A 44 14.50 -0.73 10.54
N PHE A 45 14.29 0.43 9.94
CA PHE A 45 13.37 0.60 8.84
C PHE A 45 14.16 0.71 7.55
N GLY A 46 13.74 0.04 6.47
CA GLY A 46 14.38 0.09 5.17
C GLY A 46 13.44 0.45 4.03
N ALA A 47 13.91 1.29 3.12
CA ALA A 47 13.25 1.64 1.86
C ALA A 47 14.27 1.93 0.77
N PHE A 48 13.87 1.78 -0.50
CA PHE A 48 14.68 2.30 -1.59
C PHE A 48 14.30 3.73 -1.91
N TYR A 49 15.29 4.50 -2.32
CA TYR A 49 15.13 5.81 -2.91
C TYR A 49 15.68 5.76 -4.32
N LEU A 50 14.92 6.29 -5.26
CA LEU A 50 15.30 6.35 -6.66
C LEU A 50 15.32 7.80 -7.12
N ARG A 51 16.47 8.23 -7.62
CA ARG A 51 16.64 9.53 -8.25
C ARG A 51 17.69 9.50 -9.33
N THR A 52 17.27 9.74 -10.57
CA THR A 52 18.19 9.95 -11.69
C THR A 52 18.80 11.35 -11.67
N ASN A 53 20.03 11.47 -12.16
CA ASN A 53 20.77 12.73 -12.20
C ASN A 53 21.10 13.14 -13.65
N SER A 54 21.35 14.44 -13.86
CA SER A 54 21.66 15.01 -15.17
C SER A 54 23.06 14.65 -15.69
N TRP A 55 23.91 14.07 -14.84
CA TRP A 55 25.25 13.61 -15.21
C TRP A 55 25.19 12.27 -15.96
N ASN A 56 24.19 11.44 -15.63
CA ASN A 56 23.98 10.13 -16.22
C ASN A 56 22.91 10.16 -17.31
N TRP A 57 21.92 11.06 -17.20
CA TRP A 57 20.75 11.09 -18.08
C TRP A 57 20.38 12.54 -18.46
N PRO A 58 20.40 12.92 -19.75
CA PRO A 58 20.02 14.26 -20.17
C PRO A 58 18.49 14.43 -20.21
N GLY A 59 18.09 15.71 -20.25
CA GLY A 59 16.71 16.12 -20.43
C GLY A 59 15.84 15.95 -19.17
N GLU A 60 14.53 16.00 -19.41
CA GLU A 60 13.53 15.66 -18.40
C GLU A 60 13.70 14.21 -17.95
N ARG A 61 13.39 13.93 -16.68
CA ARG A 61 13.73 12.64 -16.04
C ARG A 61 12.55 11.96 -15.33
N SER A 62 11.35 12.53 -15.44
CA SER A 62 10.13 11.97 -14.85
C SER A 62 9.87 10.54 -15.34
N ASP A 63 10.01 10.30 -16.63
CA ASP A 63 9.87 8.98 -17.26
C ASP A 63 10.86 7.96 -16.67
N LEU A 64 12.13 8.35 -16.48
CA LEU A 64 13.14 7.47 -15.90
C LEU A 64 12.82 7.13 -14.45
N ASN A 65 12.47 8.14 -13.64
CA ASN A 65 12.17 7.93 -12.24
C ASN A 65 10.92 7.05 -12.06
N ASP A 66 9.89 7.26 -12.90
CA ASP A 66 8.65 6.47 -12.88
C ASP A 66 8.90 5.03 -13.36
N ILE A 67 9.50 4.84 -14.53
CA ILE A 67 9.74 3.51 -15.13
C ILE A 67 10.72 2.69 -14.30
N LEU A 68 11.87 3.25 -13.88
CA LEU A 68 12.86 2.48 -13.14
C LEU A 68 12.31 2.04 -11.78
N SER A 69 11.58 2.92 -11.07
CA SER A 69 11.02 2.57 -9.76
C SER A 69 9.92 1.52 -9.87
N MET A 70 9.11 1.58 -10.93
CA MET A 70 8.14 0.54 -11.27
C MET A 70 8.86 -0.80 -11.49
N LEU A 71 9.92 -0.83 -12.29
CA LEU A 71 10.67 -2.06 -12.55
C LEU A 71 11.31 -2.65 -11.29
N VAL A 72 11.82 -1.79 -10.40
CA VAL A 72 12.33 -2.21 -9.08
C VAL A 72 11.22 -2.86 -8.24
N ALA A 73 10.05 -2.23 -8.15
CA ALA A 73 8.92 -2.77 -7.39
C ALA A 73 8.40 -4.10 -7.98
N MET A 74 8.30 -4.19 -9.31
CA MET A 74 7.92 -5.43 -10.00
C MET A 74 8.93 -6.55 -9.77
N PHE A 75 10.23 -6.25 -9.84
CA PHE A 75 11.29 -7.23 -9.57
C PHE A 75 11.18 -7.81 -8.16
N PHE A 76 11.00 -6.96 -7.15
CA PHE A 76 10.84 -7.44 -5.77
C PHE A 76 9.55 -8.23 -5.57
N ALA A 77 8.46 -7.85 -6.22
CA ALA A 77 7.19 -8.56 -6.12
C ALA A 77 7.26 -9.94 -6.77
N GLU A 78 7.81 -10.04 -7.98
CA GLU A 78 7.86 -11.28 -8.77
C GLU A 78 8.96 -12.24 -8.30
N THR A 79 9.98 -11.75 -7.60
CA THR A 79 10.97 -12.60 -6.92
C THR A 79 10.56 -13.02 -5.51
N GLY A 80 9.33 -12.70 -5.09
CA GLY A 80 8.79 -13.03 -3.77
C GLY A 80 9.51 -12.31 -2.61
N THR A 81 10.27 -11.26 -2.90
CA THR A 81 11.09 -10.57 -1.90
C THR A 81 10.26 -9.56 -1.11
N ALA A 82 9.52 -8.70 -1.81
CA ALA A 82 8.67 -7.69 -1.19
C ALA A 82 7.59 -7.20 -2.15
N SER A 83 6.41 -6.87 -1.62
CA SER A 83 5.45 -6.03 -2.35
C SER A 83 5.65 -4.59 -1.92
N CYS A 84 5.76 -3.69 -2.89
CA CYS A 84 6.23 -2.33 -2.67
C CYS A 84 5.14 -1.30 -2.93
N ALA A 85 5.13 -0.23 -2.13
CA ALA A 85 4.40 0.99 -2.43
C ALA A 85 5.34 2.04 -3.06
N LEU A 86 4.88 2.71 -4.11
CA LEU A 86 5.62 3.76 -4.80
C LEU A 86 5.14 5.12 -4.32
N MET A 87 6.05 5.96 -3.85
CA MET A 87 5.73 7.27 -3.32
C MET A 87 6.51 8.36 -4.04
N ASP A 88 5.80 9.18 -4.81
CA ASP A 88 6.36 10.30 -5.56
C ASP A 88 6.90 11.37 -4.61
N VAL A 89 8.12 11.83 -4.88
CA VAL A 89 8.71 13.01 -4.26
C VAL A 89 8.52 14.15 -5.25
N PRO A 90 7.73 15.20 -4.92
CA PRO A 90 7.48 16.30 -5.83
C PRO A 90 8.73 17.16 -6.03
N HIS A 91 8.84 17.84 -7.16
CA HIS A 91 9.90 18.83 -7.35
C HIS A 91 9.87 19.89 -6.24
N PRO A 92 11.02 20.30 -5.68
CA PRO A 92 11.05 21.37 -4.68
C PRO A 92 10.65 22.75 -5.22
N ALA A 93 10.43 22.90 -6.53
CA ALA A 93 10.08 24.17 -7.15
C ALA A 93 8.58 24.24 -7.42
N ALA A 94 7.92 25.25 -6.86
CA ALA A 94 6.45 25.37 -6.83
C ALA A 94 5.75 25.55 -8.20
N TYR A 95 6.51 25.81 -9.28
CA TYR A 95 5.98 26.04 -10.63
C TYR A 95 6.06 24.80 -11.53
N VAL A 96 6.53 23.68 -11.01
CA VAL A 96 6.64 22.43 -11.76
C VAL A 96 5.30 21.69 -11.72
N PRO A 97 4.80 21.16 -12.86
CA PRO A 97 3.55 20.40 -12.89
C PRO A 97 3.54 19.23 -11.91
N SER A 98 2.37 18.91 -11.36
CA SER A 98 2.21 17.79 -10.41
C SER A 98 2.50 16.41 -11.01
N GLY A 99 2.45 16.28 -12.34
CA GLY A 99 2.85 15.06 -13.05
C GLY A 99 4.36 14.88 -13.21
N GLU A 100 5.18 15.81 -12.71
CA GLU A 100 6.63 15.63 -12.64
C GLU A 100 6.99 14.69 -11.49
N VAL A 101 7.85 13.71 -11.79
CA VAL A 101 8.34 12.74 -10.81
C VAL A 101 9.81 13.04 -10.56
N TYR A 102 10.10 13.92 -9.62
CA TYR A 102 11.47 14.34 -9.31
C TYR A 102 12.34 13.23 -8.70
N ALA A 103 11.75 12.46 -7.78
CA ALA A 103 12.33 11.26 -7.19
C ALA A 103 11.21 10.36 -6.66
N ARG A 104 11.55 9.17 -6.19
CA ARG A 104 10.55 8.25 -5.64
C ARG A 104 11.11 7.39 -4.51
N TYR A 105 10.32 7.23 -3.46
CA TYR A 105 10.53 6.19 -2.47
C TYR A 105 9.81 4.91 -2.87
N ILE A 106 10.47 3.77 -2.67
CA ILE A 106 9.92 2.44 -2.88
C ILE A 106 9.89 1.77 -1.51
N LEU A 107 8.72 1.78 -0.89
CA LEU A 107 8.50 1.31 0.47
C LEU A 107 8.19 -0.18 0.45
N LEU A 108 8.89 -0.95 1.28
CA LEU A 108 8.76 -2.42 1.33
C LEU A 108 7.57 -2.85 2.20
N SER A 109 6.34 -2.57 1.77
CA SER A 109 5.15 -2.76 2.62
C SER A 109 4.90 -4.22 3.02
N GLN A 110 5.30 -5.20 2.21
CA GLN A 110 5.25 -6.61 2.60
C GLN A 110 6.63 -7.27 2.46
N PRO A 111 6.95 -8.27 3.29
CA PRO A 111 6.11 -8.86 4.35
C PRO A 111 6.11 -8.07 5.67
N SER A 112 7.16 -7.28 5.93
CA SER A 112 7.43 -6.70 7.25
C SER A 112 7.16 -5.19 7.35
N ASN A 113 6.43 -4.59 6.40
CA ASN A 113 6.24 -3.13 6.32
C ASN A 113 7.56 -2.33 6.38
N GLY A 114 8.63 -2.86 5.79
CA GLY A 114 9.95 -2.24 5.78
C GLY A 114 10.71 -2.36 7.09
N TYR A 115 10.17 -3.04 8.10
CA TYR A 115 10.87 -3.26 9.37
C TYR A 115 11.75 -4.50 9.32
N PHE A 116 12.99 -4.33 9.79
CA PHE A 116 13.98 -5.38 9.91
C PHE A 116 14.39 -5.50 11.37
N HIS A 117 14.27 -6.69 11.92
CA HIS A 117 14.62 -6.97 13.32
C HIS A 117 15.94 -7.71 13.42
N VAL A 118 16.72 -7.36 14.45
CA VAL A 118 17.97 -8.05 14.75
C VAL A 118 17.69 -9.50 15.17
N GLN A 119 18.49 -10.43 14.66
CA GLN A 119 18.47 -11.85 15.06
C GLN A 119 19.89 -12.24 15.50
N GLY A 120 20.09 -12.36 16.81
CA GLY A 120 21.44 -12.47 17.38
C GLY A 120 22.18 -11.15 17.25
N GLU A 121 23.25 -11.12 16.47
CA GLU A 121 24.06 -9.91 16.22
C GLU A 121 23.81 -9.30 14.83
N SER A 122 22.96 -9.92 13.99
CA SER A 122 22.84 -9.59 12.57
C SER A 122 21.42 -9.22 12.16
N PHE A 123 21.22 -8.73 10.93
CA PHE A 123 19.89 -8.42 10.38
C PHE A 123 19.67 -9.26 9.11
N PRO A 124 19.34 -10.56 9.23
CA PRO A 124 19.36 -11.49 8.09
C PRO A 124 18.46 -11.08 6.92
N GLU A 125 17.31 -10.46 7.21
CA GLU A 125 16.40 -9.98 6.18
C GLU A 125 16.94 -8.75 5.44
N ALA A 126 17.59 -7.83 6.15
CA ALA A 126 18.26 -6.67 5.54
C ALA A 126 19.48 -7.10 4.72
N GLU A 127 20.25 -8.08 5.20
CA GLU A 127 21.38 -8.66 4.48
C GLU A 127 20.93 -9.32 3.17
N LYS A 128 19.85 -10.11 3.20
CA LYS A 128 19.23 -10.68 1.99
C LYS A 128 18.81 -9.58 1.01
N LEU A 129 18.27 -8.48 1.52
CA LEU A 129 17.86 -7.36 0.70
C LEU A 129 19.06 -6.68 0.01
N ILE A 130 20.20 -6.54 0.69
CA ILE A 130 21.44 -6.03 0.09
C ILE A 130 21.90 -6.92 -1.07
N HIS A 131 21.88 -8.25 -0.90
CA HIS A 131 22.19 -9.18 -1.99
C HIS A 131 21.19 -9.07 -3.16
N LYS A 132 19.90 -8.87 -2.85
CA LYS A 132 18.86 -8.67 -3.87
C LYS A 132 19.02 -7.35 -4.62
N LEU A 133 19.55 -6.29 -3.97
CA LEU A 133 19.91 -5.05 -4.66
C LEU A 133 20.97 -5.30 -5.74
N LEU A 134 22.01 -6.11 -5.46
CA LEU A 134 23.00 -6.45 -6.49
C LEU A 134 22.37 -7.20 -7.69
N LEU A 135 21.46 -8.14 -7.42
CA LEU A 135 20.75 -8.87 -8.47
C LEU A 135 19.82 -7.97 -9.29
N LEU A 136 19.11 -7.05 -8.60
CA LEU A 136 18.27 -6.04 -9.23
C LEU A 136 19.08 -5.15 -10.16
N GLU A 137 20.24 -4.69 -9.72
CA GLU A 137 21.12 -3.84 -10.52
C GLU A 137 21.62 -4.59 -11.76
N TYR A 138 22.09 -5.83 -11.60
CA TYR A 138 22.45 -6.67 -12.73
C TYR A 138 21.29 -6.83 -13.72
N PHE A 139 20.09 -7.09 -13.22
CA PHE A 139 18.88 -7.17 -14.02
C PHE A 139 18.61 -5.87 -14.77
N LEU A 140 18.63 -4.72 -14.11
CA LEU A 140 18.37 -3.42 -14.74
C LEU A 140 19.43 -3.06 -15.79
N HIS A 141 20.71 -3.36 -15.54
CA HIS A 141 21.79 -3.15 -16.50
C HIS A 141 21.62 -3.99 -17.79
N GLN A 142 21.09 -5.21 -17.66
CA GLN A 142 20.76 -6.06 -18.82
C GLN A 142 19.48 -5.61 -19.51
N ALA A 143 18.48 -5.19 -18.73
CA ALA A 143 17.16 -4.83 -19.20
C ALA A 143 17.14 -3.47 -19.91
N ILE A 144 17.87 -2.49 -19.37
CA ILE A 144 17.91 -1.10 -19.82
C ILE A 144 19.38 -0.73 -19.97
N SER A 145 19.93 -0.79 -21.19
CA SER A 145 21.33 -0.44 -21.46
C SER A 145 21.65 0.97 -20.95
N PRO A 146 22.44 1.14 -19.86
CA PRO A 146 22.54 2.41 -19.15
C PRO A 146 23.74 3.25 -19.59
N HIS A 147 24.43 2.87 -20.66
CA HIS A 147 25.64 3.53 -21.12
C HIS A 147 25.44 4.00 -22.55
N LEU A 148 25.12 5.27 -22.69
CA LEU A 148 25.16 5.97 -23.97
C LEU A 148 26.45 6.76 -24.06
N SER A 149 27.10 6.68 -25.22
CA SER A 149 28.19 7.58 -25.54
C SER A 149 27.67 9.01 -25.70
N GLN A 150 28.51 10.00 -25.43
CA GLN A 150 28.16 11.43 -25.53
C GLN A 150 27.69 11.84 -26.95
N GLU A 151 28.10 11.10 -27.98
CA GLU A 151 27.67 11.26 -29.37
C GLU A 151 26.26 10.69 -29.66
N GLU A 152 25.77 9.71 -28.87
CA GLU A 152 24.42 9.13 -29.01
C GLU A 152 23.32 9.95 -28.32
N LEU A 153 23.72 10.88 -27.44
CA LEU A 153 22.82 11.71 -26.63
C LEU A 153 22.33 12.96 -27.38
N GLU A 154 22.98 13.33 -28.48
CA GLU A 154 22.60 14.46 -29.35
C GLU A 154 21.70 13.97 -30.49
N SER A 155 20.47 13.57 -30.18
CA SER A 155 19.40 13.53 -31.19
C SER A 155 18.50 14.76 -31.04
N LEU A 156 18.19 15.41 -32.16
CA LEU A 156 17.26 16.53 -32.20
C LEU A 156 15.90 16.07 -31.66
N VAL A 157 15.50 16.62 -30.51
CA VAL A 157 14.17 16.40 -29.92
C VAL A 157 13.11 16.80 -30.94
N ASP A 158 12.35 15.82 -31.44
CA ASP A 158 11.20 16.09 -32.31
C ASP A 158 10.00 16.50 -31.45
N TRP A 159 9.89 17.81 -31.21
CA TRP A 159 8.79 18.40 -30.46
C TRP A 159 7.42 18.14 -31.10
N GLU A 160 7.37 18.01 -32.43
CA GLU A 160 6.11 17.72 -33.14
C GLU A 160 5.67 16.28 -32.83
N GLU A 161 6.60 15.32 -32.84
CA GLU A 161 6.29 13.94 -32.47
C GLU A 161 5.83 13.81 -31.01
N ILE A 162 6.49 14.53 -30.08
CA ILE A 162 6.14 14.57 -28.65
C ILE A 162 4.72 15.11 -28.47
N GLU A 163 4.37 16.22 -29.13
CA GLU A 163 3.03 16.81 -29.09
C GLU A 163 1.96 15.89 -29.67
N VAL A 164 2.24 15.25 -30.82
CA VAL A 164 1.32 14.30 -31.45
C VAL A 164 1.06 13.10 -30.52
N TRP A 165 2.10 12.60 -29.86
CA TRP A 165 1.99 11.54 -28.87
C TRP A 165 1.11 11.97 -27.68
N GLY A 166 1.43 13.11 -27.05
CA GLY A 166 0.68 13.63 -25.91
C GLY A 166 -0.80 13.80 -26.23
N ARG A 167 -1.13 14.45 -27.36
CA ARG A 167 -2.52 14.65 -27.82
C ARG A 167 -3.26 13.36 -28.10
N ARG A 168 -2.58 12.35 -28.65
CA ARG A 168 -3.17 11.03 -28.87
C ARG A 168 -3.58 10.40 -27.54
N VAL A 169 -2.71 10.44 -26.53
CA VAL A 169 -3.00 9.87 -25.21
C VAL A 169 -4.09 10.65 -24.50
N MET A 170 -4.03 11.99 -24.50
CA MET A 170 -5.08 12.86 -23.93
C MET A 170 -6.46 12.55 -24.50
N LYS A 171 -6.55 12.34 -25.82
CA LYS A 171 -7.82 11.96 -26.47
C LYS A 171 -8.36 10.62 -25.96
N VAL A 172 -7.51 9.67 -25.61
CA VAL A 172 -7.90 8.37 -25.05
C VAL A 172 -8.35 8.51 -23.59
N LEU A 173 -7.61 9.29 -22.80
CA LEU A 173 -7.92 9.57 -21.39
C LEU A 173 -9.19 10.42 -21.22
N GLY A 174 -9.52 11.25 -22.22
CA GLY A 174 -10.73 12.07 -22.21
C GLY A 174 -10.73 13.06 -21.04
N GLY A 175 -11.78 13.04 -20.21
CA GLY A 175 -11.93 13.95 -19.08
C GLY A 175 -10.97 13.68 -17.90
N LEU A 176 -10.17 12.62 -17.96
CA LEU A 176 -9.12 12.34 -16.95
C LEU A 176 -7.87 13.19 -17.19
N ALA A 177 -7.58 13.57 -18.44
CA ALA A 177 -6.37 14.30 -18.77
C ALA A 177 -6.47 15.79 -18.38
N ASN A 178 -5.34 16.35 -17.97
CA ASN A 178 -5.17 17.76 -17.63
C ASN A 178 -3.87 18.31 -18.26
N GLU A 179 -3.99 19.09 -19.33
CA GLU A 179 -2.85 19.69 -20.04
C GLU A 179 -1.90 20.53 -19.17
N SER A 180 -2.38 21.06 -18.04
CA SER A 180 -1.56 21.90 -17.14
C SER A 180 -0.80 21.13 -16.06
N GLU A 181 -1.21 19.89 -15.80
CA GLU A 181 -0.66 19.05 -14.73
C GLU A 181 0.05 17.81 -15.26
N ASP A 182 -0.36 17.31 -16.43
CA ASP A 182 0.16 16.10 -17.05
C ASP A 182 1.52 16.36 -17.72
N THR A 183 2.35 15.32 -17.76
CA THR A 183 3.68 15.39 -18.37
C THR A 183 3.86 14.27 -19.38
N TYR A 184 4.55 14.54 -20.49
CA TYR A 184 4.84 13.55 -21.51
C TYR A 184 6.15 13.86 -22.22
N ASN A 185 6.84 12.81 -22.64
CA ASN A 185 8.08 12.94 -23.39
C ASN A 185 8.31 11.72 -24.29
N ILE A 186 9.32 11.83 -25.15
CA ILE A 186 9.87 10.73 -25.93
C ILE A 186 11.36 10.67 -25.61
N ARG A 187 11.85 9.50 -25.20
CA ARG A 187 13.27 9.28 -24.94
C ARG A 187 13.89 8.43 -26.05
N ASN A 188 15.12 8.77 -26.38
CA ASN A 188 15.96 8.00 -27.27
C ASN A 188 17.44 8.23 -26.92
N PRO A 189 18.19 7.22 -26.45
CA PRO A 189 17.80 5.99 -25.72
C PRO A 189 17.74 6.15 -24.17
N PRO A 190 17.19 5.18 -23.40
CA PRO A 190 16.33 4.07 -23.83
C PRO A 190 15.11 4.56 -24.62
N ARG A 191 14.57 3.72 -25.50
CA ARG A 191 13.51 4.13 -26.43
C ARG A 191 12.14 3.85 -25.84
N TRP A 192 11.43 4.93 -25.50
CA TRP A 192 10.03 4.87 -25.11
C TRP A 192 9.31 6.20 -25.34
N LYS A 193 7.99 6.12 -25.48
CA LYS A 193 7.10 7.27 -25.36
C LYS A 193 6.40 7.19 -24.02
N TYR A 194 6.42 8.28 -23.27
CA TYR A 194 5.94 8.34 -21.91
C TYR A 194 4.83 9.39 -21.78
N TYR A 195 3.82 9.09 -20.98
CA TYR A 195 2.77 10.02 -20.59
C TYR A 195 2.36 9.75 -19.15
N ARG A 196 2.26 10.79 -18.32
CA ARG A 196 1.80 10.76 -16.95
C ARG A 196 0.57 11.64 -16.80
N CYS A 197 -0.53 11.02 -16.42
CA CYS A 197 -1.74 11.69 -15.97
C CYS A 197 -1.71 11.82 -14.45
N ALA A 198 -1.42 13.01 -13.94
CA ALA A 198 -1.17 13.21 -12.51
C ALA A 198 -2.45 13.04 -11.69
N GLY A 199 -3.55 13.67 -12.13
CA GLY A 199 -4.82 13.66 -11.40
C GLY A 199 -5.48 12.30 -11.29
N ALA A 200 -5.24 11.41 -12.26
CA ALA A 200 -5.76 10.04 -12.27
C ALA A 200 -4.73 8.99 -11.84
N ASP A 201 -3.50 9.39 -11.51
CA ASP A 201 -2.38 8.50 -11.17
C ASP A 201 -2.16 7.40 -12.24
N ILE A 202 -2.13 7.79 -13.51
CA ILE A 202 -1.92 6.88 -14.64
C ILE A 202 -0.60 7.20 -15.33
N SER A 203 0.24 6.19 -15.54
CA SER A 203 1.39 6.30 -16.44
C SER A 203 1.23 5.37 -17.63
N ILE A 204 1.54 5.88 -18.82
CA ILE A 204 1.43 5.17 -20.09
C ILE A 204 2.79 5.18 -20.76
N ILE A 205 3.31 3.99 -21.01
CA ILE A 205 4.60 3.78 -21.66
C ILE A 205 4.36 2.99 -22.94
N GLN A 206 4.81 3.53 -24.08
CA GLN A 206 4.90 2.77 -25.32
C GLN A 206 6.35 2.35 -25.54
N SER A 207 6.65 1.07 -25.35
CA SER A 207 7.98 0.48 -25.53
C SER A 207 7.91 -1.05 -25.55
N ASP A 208 8.38 -1.64 -26.64
CA ASP A 208 8.52 -3.10 -26.74
C ASP A 208 9.51 -3.61 -25.67
N GLN A 209 10.60 -2.89 -25.43
CA GLN A 209 11.59 -3.24 -24.41
C GLN A 209 10.98 -3.32 -23.01
N VAL A 210 10.21 -2.31 -22.60
CA VAL A 210 9.58 -2.30 -21.27
C VAL A 210 8.47 -3.36 -21.18
N SER A 211 7.75 -3.60 -22.28
CA SER A 211 6.77 -4.69 -22.37
C SER A 211 7.42 -6.07 -22.24
N ASP A 212 8.55 -6.31 -22.90
CA ASP A 212 9.30 -7.56 -22.82
C ASP A 212 9.85 -7.79 -21.40
N ILE A 213 10.28 -6.72 -20.72
CA ILE A 213 10.71 -6.79 -19.32
C ILE A 213 9.52 -7.17 -18.42
N PHE A 214 8.34 -6.57 -18.65
CA PHE A 214 7.13 -6.97 -17.93
C PHE A 214 6.82 -8.46 -18.13
N ASP A 215 6.88 -8.94 -19.37
CA ASP A 215 6.61 -10.33 -19.72
C ASP A 215 7.59 -11.30 -19.06
N PHE A 216 8.86 -10.93 -19.05
CA PHE A 216 9.90 -11.67 -18.35
C PHE A 216 9.61 -11.74 -16.85
N LEU A 217 9.35 -10.61 -16.19
CA LEU A 217 9.04 -10.57 -14.76
C LEU A 217 7.76 -11.36 -14.43
N TRP A 218 6.73 -11.22 -15.26
CA TRP A 218 5.49 -12.00 -15.15
C TRP A 218 5.72 -13.52 -15.28
N SER A 219 6.75 -13.94 -16.03
CA SER A 219 7.06 -15.36 -16.18
C SER A 219 7.79 -15.97 -14.97
N ILE A 220 8.39 -15.13 -14.11
CA ILE A 220 9.19 -15.59 -12.96
C ILE A 220 8.29 -16.03 -11.80
N GLY A 221 7.28 -15.23 -11.44
CA GLY A 221 6.47 -15.46 -10.24
C GLY A 221 5.34 -16.48 -10.45
N GLU A 222 5.24 -17.44 -9.53
CA GLU A 222 4.03 -18.26 -9.39
C GLU A 222 2.97 -17.45 -8.62
N ARG A 223 1.78 -17.34 -9.22
CA ARG A 223 0.68 -16.57 -8.64
C ARG A 223 -0.56 -17.44 -8.53
N LYS A 224 -1.19 -17.42 -7.35
CA LYS A 224 -2.51 -18.04 -7.16
C LYS A 224 -3.56 -16.95 -7.15
N LEU A 225 -4.55 -17.12 -8.02
CA LEU A 225 -5.69 -16.22 -8.13
C LEU A 225 -6.89 -16.87 -7.47
N ILE A 226 -7.54 -16.13 -6.58
CA ILE A 226 -8.82 -16.50 -5.98
C ILE A 226 -9.82 -15.43 -6.37
N GLN A 227 -10.96 -15.85 -6.94
CA GLN A 227 -12.02 -14.93 -7.30
C GLN A 227 -12.68 -14.37 -6.03
N GLY A 228 -12.55 -13.06 -5.87
CA GLY A 228 -13.18 -12.29 -4.81
C GLY A 228 -14.65 -11.96 -5.12
N VAL A 229 -15.16 -10.96 -4.42
CA VAL A 229 -16.48 -10.32 -4.59
C VAL A 229 -16.38 -9.09 -5.50
N THR A 230 -15.35 -8.25 -5.33
CA THR A 230 -15.13 -6.97 -6.04
C THR A 230 -13.87 -6.96 -6.90
N GLY A 231 -13.14 -8.07 -6.93
CA GLY A 231 -11.90 -8.22 -7.69
C GLY A 231 -11.28 -9.59 -7.47
N ASN A 232 -10.00 -9.75 -7.80
CA ASN A 232 -9.28 -11.00 -7.54
C ASN A 232 -8.27 -10.84 -6.41
N ILE A 233 -8.23 -11.84 -5.54
CA ILE A 233 -7.19 -12.02 -4.54
C ILE A 233 -5.98 -12.66 -5.24
N VAL A 234 -4.80 -12.08 -5.04
CA VAL A 234 -3.53 -12.50 -5.64
C VAL A 234 -2.54 -12.89 -4.55
N LEU A 235 -2.05 -14.13 -4.60
CA LEU A 235 -1.07 -14.69 -3.66
C LEU A 235 0.22 -15.02 -4.41
N ARG A 236 1.36 -14.51 -3.93
CA ARG A 236 2.70 -14.79 -4.48
C ARG A 236 3.70 -14.94 -3.35
N ASP A 237 4.21 -16.15 -3.09
CA ASP A 237 5.29 -16.40 -2.11
C ASP A 237 5.14 -15.70 -0.74
N GLY A 238 3.92 -15.62 -0.21
CA GLY A 238 3.63 -14.94 1.07
C GLY A 238 3.37 -13.43 0.97
N LEU A 239 3.37 -12.88 -0.24
CA LEU A 239 2.83 -11.56 -0.56
C LEU A 239 1.35 -11.66 -0.89
N PHE A 240 0.56 -10.76 -0.32
CA PHE A 240 -0.90 -10.77 -0.41
C PHE A 240 -1.39 -9.48 -1.04
N ASN A 241 -1.96 -9.56 -2.24
CA ASN A 241 -2.40 -8.42 -3.00
C ASN A 241 -3.81 -8.63 -3.56
N PHE A 242 -4.39 -7.57 -4.10
CA PHE A 242 -5.74 -7.54 -4.64
C PHE A 242 -5.76 -6.79 -5.97
N THR A 243 -6.56 -7.27 -6.92
CA THR A 243 -6.82 -6.56 -8.19
C THR A 243 -8.30 -6.20 -8.26
N PRO A 244 -8.68 -4.94 -7.98
CA PRO A 244 -10.05 -4.47 -8.12
C PRO A 244 -10.56 -4.65 -9.55
N SER A 245 -11.79 -5.17 -9.73
CA SER A 245 -12.35 -5.39 -11.07
C SER A 245 -12.52 -4.08 -11.85
N GLU A 246 -12.92 -2.99 -11.18
CA GLU A 246 -13.09 -1.68 -11.80
C GLU A 246 -11.78 -1.15 -12.41
N ASP A 247 -10.68 -1.26 -11.67
CA ASP A 247 -9.36 -0.81 -12.12
C ASP A 247 -8.82 -1.71 -13.24
N VAL A 248 -9.06 -3.03 -13.16
CA VAL A 248 -8.71 -3.98 -14.23
C VAL A 248 -9.48 -3.69 -15.52
N ASP A 249 -10.77 -3.36 -15.41
CA ASP A 249 -11.61 -2.98 -16.55
C ASP A 249 -11.14 -1.66 -17.16
N GLN A 250 -10.75 -0.68 -16.33
CA GLN A 250 -10.16 0.59 -16.80
C GLN A 250 -8.85 0.35 -17.56
N LEU A 251 -7.94 -0.46 -17.03
CA LEU A 251 -6.70 -0.83 -17.70
C LEU A 251 -6.97 -1.50 -19.05
N GLY A 252 -7.91 -2.45 -19.09
CA GLY A 252 -8.30 -3.14 -20.33
C GLY A 252 -8.90 -2.19 -21.35
N PHE A 253 -9.73 -1.23 -20.93
CA PHE A 253 -10.28 -0.20 -21.79
C PHE A 253 -9.18 0.69 -22.40
N LEU A 254 -8.27 1.19 -21.56
CA LEU A 254 -7.18 2.07 -22.01
C LEU A 254 -6.24 1.35 -22.99
N LEU A 255 -5.81 0.12 -22.70
CA LEU A 255 -4.97 -0.66 -23.62
C LEU A 255 -5.65 -0.89 -24.97
N LYS A 256 -6.93 -1.27 -25.00
CA LYS A 256 -7.68 -1.48 -26.26
C LYS A 256 -7.68 -0.21 -27.10
N LYS A 257 -7.92 0.94 -26.48
CA LYS A 257 -7.96 2.24 -27.16
C LYS A 257 -6.58 2.69 -27.65
N LEU A 258 -5.55 2.51 -26.83
CA LEU A 258 -4.18 2.88 -27.18
C LEU A 258 -3.63 2.00 -28.31
N ALA A 259 -3.78 0.68 -28.19
CA ALA A 259 -3.31 -0.29 -29.19
C ALA A 259 -4.18 -0.34 -30.45
N GLY A 260 -5.42 0.18 -30.40
CA GLY A 260 -6.34 0.16 -31.53
C GLY A 260 -6.90 -1.22 -31.84
N VAL A 261 -7.01 -2.08 -30.82
CA VAL A 261 -7.48 -3.46 -30.93
C VAL A 261 -8.84 -3.64 -30.25
N SER A 262 -9.68 -4.53 -30.80
CA SER A 262 -11.00 -4.84 -30.23
C SER A 262 -10.93 -5.83 -29.07
N ASP A 263 -9.94 -6.71 -29.08
CA ASP A 263 -9.74 -7.75 -28.09
C ASP A 263 -8.26 -7.84 -27.70
N LEU A 264 -7.99 -8.00 -26.41
CA LEU A 264 -6.66 -8.16 -25.83
C LEU A 264 -6.39 -9.59 -25.38
N GLY A 265 -7.41 -10.46 -25.37
CA GLY A 265 -7.36 -11.72 -24.64
C GLY A 265 -7.38 -11.51 -23.12
N GLU A 266 -6.81 -12.46 -22.39
CA GLU A 266 -6.69 -12.38 -20.93
C GLU A 266 -5.68 -11.30 -20.52
N LEU A 267 -6.13 -10.37 -19.68
CA LEU A 267 -5.29 -9.27 -19.22
C LEU A 267 -4.37 -9.73 -18.07
N ARG A 268 -3.07 -9.61 -18.28
CA ARG A 268 -2.07 -9.86 -17.23
C ARG A 268 -1.92 -8.60 -16.38
N VAL A 269 -2.26 -8.70 -15.11
CA VAL A 269 -2.22 -7.56 -14.17
C VAL A 269 -1.38 -7.92 -12.96
N MET A 270 -0.29 -7.18 -12.75
CA MET A 270 0.62 -7.32 -11.64
C MET A 270 0.26 -6.28 -10.57
N PRO A 271 -0.39 -6.69 -9.47
CA PRO A 271 -0.63 -5.77 -8.38
C PRO A 271 0.66 -5.53 -7.58
N LEU A 272 0.88 -4.28 -7.21
CA LEU A 272 1.81 -3.84 -6.17
C LEU A 272 0.97 -3.32 -4.98
N GLU A 273 1.52 -2.52 -4.08
CA GLU A 273 0.77 -2.08 -2.88
C GLU A 273 -0.24 -0.98 -3.17
N ASN A 274 0.14 -0.03 -4.01
CA ASN A 274 -0.67 1.14 -4.33
C ASN A 274 -0.86 1.34 -5.83
N CYS A 275 -0.65 0.30 -6.64
CA CYS A 275 -0.76 0.38 -8.07
C CYS A 275 -0.90 -0.99 -8.74
N LEU A 276 -1.48 -0.97 -9.92
CA LEU A 276 -1.56 -2.09 -10.84
C LEU A 276 -0.68 -1.80 -12.06
N VAL A 277 0.09 -2.81 -12.48
CA VAL A 277 0.88 -2.76 -13.71
C VAL A 277 0.35 -3.79 -14.70
N THR A 278 0.20 -3.41 -15.96
CA THR A 278 -0.14 -4.33 -17.04
C THR A 278 0.65 -4.01 -18.30
N ALA A 279 0.95 -5.02 -19.11
CA ALA A 279 1.55 -4.84 -20.42
C ALA A 279 0.89 -5.70 -21.50
N SER A 280 0.65 -5.08 -22.66
CA SER A 280 0.17 -5.75 -23.87
C SER A 280 0.40 -4.87 -25.09
N GLN A 281 0.65 -5.47 -26.25
CA GLN A 281 0.77 -4.78 -27.55
C GLN A 281 1.81 -3.64 -27.55
N GLY A 282 2.94 -3.80 -26.85
CA GLY A 282 3.99 -2.79 -26.76
C GLY A 282 3.63 -1.59 -25.87
N PHE A 283 2.54 -1.66 -25.13
CA PHE A 283 2.16 -0.68 -24.10
C PHE A 283 2.29 -1.28 -22.71
N VAL A 284 2.83 -0.49 -21.80
CA VAL A 284 2.82 -0.74 -20.36
C VAL A 284 2.04 0.37 -19.69
N LEU A 285 1.09 -0.01 -18.84
CA LEU A 285 0.27 0.91 -18.06
C LEU A 285 0.54 0.71 -16.58
N PHE A 286 0.62 1.83 -15.89
CA PHE A 286 0.60 1.97 -14.45
C PHE A 286 -0.70 2.68 -14.05
N LEU A 287 -1.44 2.12 -13.11
CA LEU A 287 -2.64 2.74 -12.56
C LEU A 287 -2.56 2.71 -11.03
N GLY A 288 -2.62 3.90 -10.41
CA GLY A 288 -2.79 4.05 -8.98
C GLY A 288 -4.04 3.32 -8.49
N SER A 289 -3.89 2.42 -7.53
CA SER A 289 -4.97 1.55 -7.08
C SER A 289 -4.69 1.02 -5.68
N SER A 290 -5.72 0.87 -4.87
CA SER A 290 -5.59 0.19 -3.58
C SER A 290 -5.51 -1.33 -3.79
N SER A 291 -4.32 -1.85 -4.12
CA SER A 291 -4.07 -3.25 -4.48
C SER A 291 -3.21 -4.03 -3.48
N GLY A 292 -2.81 -3.38 -2.39
CA GLY A 292 -1.93 -3.93 -1.37
C GLY A 292 -2.59 -4.83 -0.34
N ARG A 293 -1.83 -5.12 0.73
CA ARG A 293 -2.26 -6.03 1.81
C ARG A 293 -3.61 -5.67 2.42
N ARG A 294 -3.86 -4.39 2.63
CA ARG A 294 -5.12 -3.90 3.23
C ARG A 294 -6.33 -4.21 2.34
N ALA A 295 -6.19 -4.01 1.03
CA ALA A 295 -7.26 -4.29 0.09
C ALA A 295 -7.50 -5.80 -0.04
N PHE A 296 -6.42 -6.59 -0.03
CA PHE A 296 -6.51 -8.04 0.11
C PHE A 296 -7.28 -8.46 1.35
N ASP A 297 -6.96 -7.90 2.53
CA ASP A 297 -7.61 -8.30 3.78
C ASP A 297 -9.10 -7.91 3.77
N GLY A 298 -9.43 -6.72 3.28
CA GLY A 298 -10.82 -6.30 3.11
C GLY A 298 -11.60 -7.18 2.13
N GLU A 299 -10.97 -7.62 1.04
CA GLU A 299 -11.61 -8.54 0.10
C GLU A 299 -11.76 -9.96 0.66
N LYS A 300 -10.74 -10.45 1.35
CA LYS A 300 -10.77 -11.73 2.06
C LYS A 300 -11.94 -11.76 3.05
N ASP A 301 -12.19 -10.66 3.75
CA ASP A 301 -13.34 -10.54 4.65
C ASP A 301 -14.68 -10.58 3.90
N ARG A 302 -14.78 -9.94 2.72
CA ARG A 302 -15.98 -10.04 1.86
C ARG A 302 -16.20 -11.46 1.34
N VAL A 303 -15.12 -12.15 0.95
CA VAL A 303 -15.18 -13.56 0.53
C VAL A 303 -15.63 -14.44 1.69
N PHE A 304 -15.15 -14.18 2.90
CA PHE A 304 -15.59 -14.88 4.09
C PHE A 304 -17.08 -14.68 4.37
N LEU A 305 -17.56 -13.44 4.30
CA LEU A 305 -19.00 -13.13 4.43
C LEU A 305 -19.83 -13.82 3.34
N ARG A 306 -19.39 -13.78 2.08
CA ARG A 306 -20.04 -14.53 0.98
C ARG A 306 -20.13 -16.02 1.31
N HIS A 307 -19.05 -16.63 1.79
CA HIS A 307 -19.05 -18.04 2.16
C HIS A 307 -19.94 -18.33 3.37
N GLN A 308 -20.08 -17.41 4.33
CA GLN A 308 -21.04 -17.55 5.42
C GLN A 308 -22.47 -17.51 4.90
N ASP A 309 -22.81 -16.58 4.00
CA ASP A 309 -24.13 -16.49 3.39
C ASP A 309 -24.45 -17.74 2.55
N GLU A 310 -23.49 -18.20 1.73
CA GLU A 310 -23.58 -19.43 0.95
C GLU A 310 -23.74 -20.65 1.86
N ALA A 311 -22.94 -20.75 2.93
CA ALA A 311 -23.04 -21.83 3.90
C ALA A 311 -24.40 -21.81 4.62
N GLN A 312 -24.87 -20.64 5.07
CA GLN A 312 -26.19 -20.48 5.68
C GLN A 312 -27.31 -20.97 4.75
N PHE A 313 -27.18 -20.72 3.45
CA PHE A 313 -28.16 -21.12 2.44
C PHE A 313 -28.09 -22.61 2.08
N LEU A 314 -26.88 -23.15 1.89
CA LEU A 314 -26.65 -24.52 1.42
C LEU A 314 -26.69 -25.56 2.55
N PHE A 315 -26.24 -25.14 3.74
CA PHE A 315 -26.09 -25.96 4.93
C PHE A 315 -26.55 -25.13 6.13
N PRO A 316 -27.85 -25.02 6.40
CA PRO A 316 -28.29 -24.40 7.64
C PRO A 316 -27.70 -25.17 8.84
N ALA A 317 -26.63 -24.64 9.45
CA ALA A 317 -25.94 -25.27 10.59
C ALA A 317 -25.16 -24.27 11.47
N ASP A 318 -25.21 -24.46 12.80
CA ASP A 318 -24.34 -23.96 13.89
C ASP A 318 -23.99 -22.48 13.96
N SER A 319 -24.55 -21.79 14.95
CA SER A 319 -24.55 -20.34 15.07
C SER A 319 -23.92 -19.86 16.38
N TYR A 320 -23.27 -18.69 16.31
CA TYR A 320 -23.06 -17.87 17.49
C TYR A 320 -24.40 -17.26 17.88
N VAL A 321 -24.88 -17.60 19.07
CA VAL A 321 -26.11 -17.00 19.60
C VAL A 321 -25.69 -15.87 20.53
N TRP A 322 -25.90 -14.65 20.05
CA TRP A 322 -25.76 -13.42 20.82
C TRP A 322 -26.98 -13.21 21.71
N ALA A 323 -26.76 -12.71 22.93
CA ALA A 323 -27.86 -12.35 23.80
C ALA A 323 -28.69 -11.18 23.22
N GLU A 324 -30.01 -11.23 23.36
CA GLU A 324 -30.91 -10.16 22.89
C GLU A 324 -30.65 -8.81 23.57
N ARG A 325 -30.11 -8.84 24.79
CA ARG A 325 -29.70 -7.68 25.56
C ARG A 325 -28.37 -7.96 26.22
N VAL A 326 -27.40 -7.10 25.96
CA VAL A 326 -26.08 -7.14 26.56
C VAL A 326 -25.90 -5.84 27.32
N ASP A 327 -25.39 -5.96 28.54
CA ASP A 327 -25.02 -4.82 29.36
C ASP A 327 -23.83 -4.07 28.72
N GLY A 328 -23.87 -2.74 28.70
CA GLY A 328 -22.86 -1.92 28.01
C GLY A 328 -21.46 -2.12 28.59
N GLU A 329 -21.33 -2.12 29.91
CA GLU A 329 -20.06 -2.32 30.62
C GLU A 329 -19.51 -3.73 30.39
N ARG A 330 -20.41 -4.73 30.32
CA ARG A 330 -20.07 -6.11 30.01
C ARG A 330 -19.56 -6.26 28.57
N PHE A 331 -20.18 -5.55 27.61
CA PHE A 331 -19.71 -5.49 26.23
C PHE A 331 -18.38 -4.75 26.11
N GLU A 332 -18.19 -3.63 26.80
CA GLU A 332 -16.92 -2.91 26.86
C GLU A 332 -15.79 -3.77 27.42
N SER A 333 -16.08 -4.60 28.42
CA SER A 333 -15.14 -5.56 28.99
C SER A 333 -14.72 -6.62 27.96
N LEU A 334 -15.66 -7.13 27.16
CA LEU A 334 -15.35 -8.04 26.06
C LEU A 334 -14.41 -7.37 25.04
N VAL A 335 -14.74 -6.13 24.66
CA VAL A 335 -13.93 -5.36 23.70
C VAL A 335 -12.52 -5.08 24.25
N TYR A 336 -12.40 -4.76 25.53
CA TYR A 336 -11.11 -4.60 26.20
C TYR A 336 -10.23 -5.87 26.10
N ASP A 337 -10.79 -7.02 26.47
CA ASP A 337 -10.07 -8.31 26.42
C ASP A 337 -9.62 -8.67 25.00
N LEU A 338 -10.36 -8.24 23.98
CA LEU A 338 -9.99 -8.38 22.57
C LEU A 338 -8.89 -7.39 22.16
N LEU A 339 -9.00 -6.10 22.53
CA LEU A 339 -8.03 -5.05 22.20
C LEU A 339 -6.62 -5.33 22.75
N VAL A 340 -6.53 -5.86 23.97
CA VAL A 340 -5.23 -6.19 24.60
C VAL A 340 -4.47 -7.26 23.81
N ARG A 341 -5.19 -8.05 22.99
CA ARG A 341 -4.59 -9.10 22.15
C ARG A 341 -4.43 -8.67 20.70
N GLU A 342 -4.78 -7.42 20.38
CA GLU A 342 -4.72 -6.91 19.02
C GLU A 342 -3.28 -6.51 18.65
N PRO A 343 -2.77 -6.94 17.48
CA PRO A 343 -1.42 -6.57 17.04
C PRO A 343 -1.21 -5.05 16.96
N GLY A 344 -0.08 -4.57 17.46
CA GLY A 344 0.30 -3.15 17.42
C GLY A 344 -0.29 -2.29 18.54
N VAL A 345 -1.22 -2.83 19.33
CA VAL A 345 -1.71 -2.21 20.56
C VAL A 345 -0.68 -2.47 21.67
N THR A 346 -0.08 -1.41 22.21
CA THR A 346 0.90 -1.53 23.30
C THR A 346 0.28 -1.29 24.67
N LYS A 347 -0.86 -0.59 24.70
CA LYS A 347 -1.56 -0.26 25.93
C LYS A 347 -3.03 -0.01 25.65
N VAL A 348 -3.90 -0.49 26.53
CA VAL A 348 -5.33 -0.14 26.56
C VAL A 348 -5.64 0.42 27.94
N ARG A 349 -6.42 1.50 28.00
CA ARG A 349 -6.93 2.10 29.22
C ARG A 349 -8.42 2.31 29.07
N THR A 350 -9.19 1.74 29.98
CA THR A 350 -10.62 2.08 30.12
C THR A 350 -10.74 3.50 30.60
N VAL A 351 -11.67 4.25 30.01
CA VAL A 351 -11.98 5.61 30.41
C VAL A 351 -13.46 5.67 30.70
N GLY A 352 -13.80 6.13 31.90
CA GLY A 352 -15.17 6.29 32.34
C GLY A 352 -15.40 5.55 33.65
N HIS A 353 -15.93 6.27 34.64
CA HIS A 353 -16.71 5.67 35.72
C HIS A 353 -18.17 5.92 35.36
N ALA A 354 -19.05 4.95 35.64
CA ALA A 354 -20.45 4.86 35.21
C ALA A 354 -21.38 6.07 35.46
N ASN A 355 -20.91 7.20 35.99
CA ASN A 355 -21.68 8.41 36.32
C ASN A 355 -21.15 9.73 35.72
N GLU A 356 -20.12 9.73 34.85
CA GLU A 356 -19.71 10.94 34.12
C GLU A 356 -20.24 10.94 32.68
N ARG A 357 -20.51 12.13 32.11
CA ARG A 357 -20.89 12.24 30.69
C ARG A 357 -19.66 11.93 29.84
N ASP A 358 -19.50 10.67 29.47
CA ASP A 358 -18.26 10.09 28.89
C ASP A 358 -17.83 10.59 27.50
N GLY A 359 -18.42 11.66 26.95
CA GLY A 359 -17.94 12.32 25.72
C GLY A 359 -17.76 11.42 24.49
N GLY A 360 -18.23 10.17 24.56
CA GLY A 360 -18.05 9.13 23.56
C GLY A 360 -16.75 8.30 23.64
N ARG A 361 -16.01 8.30 24.76
CA ARG A 361 -14.74 7.58 24.93
C ARG A 361 -14.85 6.48 25.99
N ASP A 362 -14.90 5.22 25.54
CA ASP A 362 -15.01 4.07 26.45
C ASP A 362 -13.62 3.47 26.75
N HIS A 363 -12.71 3.47 25.76
CA HIS A 363 -11.29 3.14 25.97
C HIS A 363 -10.36 4.10 25.20
N ILE A 364 -9.10 4.17 25.62
CA ILE A 364 -7.98 4.70 24.81
C ILE A 364 -6.95 3.59 24.64
N ALA A 365 -6.50 3.39 23.41
CA ALA A 365 -5.36 2.54 23.11
C ALA A 365 -4.17 3.35 22.59
N ALA A 366 -2.98 3.03 23.06
CA ALA A 366 -1.76 3.41 22.37
C ALA A 366 -1.50 2.37 21.27
N TRP A 367 -1.57 2.80 20.01
CA TRP A 367 -1.53 1.93 18.85
C TRP A 367 -0.47 2.40 17.87
N HIS A 368 0.52 1.56 17.60
CA HIS A 368 1.47 1.82 16.53
C HIS A 368 0.81 1.52 15.18
N THR A 369 0.72 2.53 14.34
CA THR A 369 0.06 2.43 13.04
C THR A 369 0.99 2.98 11.94
N PRO A 370 0.93 2.41 10.72
CA PRO A 370 1.67 2.94 9.59
C PRO A 370 1.08 4.31 9.15
N PRO A 371 1.88 5.18 8.49
CA PRO A 371 1.41 6.39 7.84
C PRO A 371 0.21 6.09 6.96
N GLN A 372 -0.85 6.90 7.07
CA GLN A 372 -2.04 6.72 6.24
C GLN A 372 -1.87 7.50 4.94
N ALA A 373 -2.25 6.90 3.82
CA ALA A 373 -2.11 7.45 2.46
C ALA A 373 -2.87 8.78 2.20
N GLY A 374 -3.57 9.34 3.20
CA GLY A 374 -4.24 10.65 3.12
C GLY A 374 -3.53 11.78 3.88
N GLY A 375 -2.42 11.48 4.56
CA GLY A 375 -1.57 12.49 5.21
C GLY A 375 -0.68 13.22 4.20
N HIS A 376 -0.28 14.45 4.52
CA HIS A 376 0.61 15.28 3.69
C HIS A 376 1.80 14.51 3.13
N ALA A 377 2.28 14.95 1.96
CA ALA A 377 3.53 14.50 1.35
C ALA A 377 4.60 14.29 2.44
N VAL A 378 5.00 13.03 2.60
CA VAL A 378 6.10 12.61 3.46
C VAL A 378 7.33 13.34 2.94
N GLY A 379 7.79 14.35 3.67
CA GLY A 379 9.04 15.05 3.35
C GLY A 379 10.23 14.09 3.49
N GLU A 380 11.39 14.46 2.93
CA GLU A 380 12.64 13.73 3.20
C GLU A 380 12.85 13.67 4.74
N ASN A 381 13.03 12.46 5.30
CA ASN A 381 13.19 12.12 6.73
C ASN A 381 11.93 11.98 7.61
N TYR A 382 10.76 11.62 7.06
CA TYR A 382 9.55 11.36 7.88
C TYR A 382 9.49 9.91 8.43
N PRO A 383 9.13 9.69 9.72
CA PRO A 383 9.13 8.36 10.33
C PRO A 383 8.02 7.42 9.82
N ILE A 384 8.34 6.14 9.60
CA ILE A 384 7.48 5.17 8.87
C ILE A 384 6.49 4.35 9.74
N ALA A 385 6.49 4.51 11.07
CA ALA A 385 5.36 4.13 11.92
C ALA A 385 5.31 5.05 13.13
N ARG A 386 4.09 5.39 13.54
CA ARG A 386 3.85 6.36 14.60
C ARG A 386 2.95 5.73 15.66
N ALA A 387 3.34 5.91 16.92
CA ALA A 387 2.46 5.65 18.04
C ALA A 387 1.33 6.67 18.02
N ARG A 388 0.08 6.21 17.93
CA ARG A 388 -1.11 7.05 17.97
C ARG A 388 -1.91 6.74 19.22
N GLU A 389 -2.49 7.76 19.84
CA GLU A 389 -3.58 7.56 20.77
C GLU A 389 -4.89 7.39 19.99
N VAL A 390 -5.50 6.21 20.14
CA VAL A 390 -6.73 5.82 19.47
C VAL A 390 -7.85 5.81 20.49
N VAL A 391 -8.87 6.61 20.27
CA VAL A 391 -10.12 6.60 21.04
C VAL A 391 -10.98 5.44 20.57
N ILE A 392 -11.48 4.62 21.50
CA ILE A 392 -12.39 3.52 21.21
C ILE A 392 -13.76 3.84 21.79
N GLN A 393 -14.79 3.69 20.96
CA GLN A 393 -16.18 3.78 21.37
C GLN A 393 -16.93 2.47 21.10
N CYS A 394 -17.53 1.92 22.14
CA CYS A 394 -18.35 0.73 22.17
C CYS A 394 -19.85 1.06 22.11
N LYS A 395 -20.61 0.26 21.35
CA LYS A 395 -22.07 0.35 21.26
C LYS A 395 -22.69 -1.06 21.31
N ALA A 396 -23.21 -1.42 22.48
CA ALA A 396 -23.95 -2.66 22.72
C ALA A 396 -25.39 -2.60 22.16
N LEU A 397 -25.54 -2.28 20.86
CA LEU A 397 -26.84 -2.21 20.18
C LEU A 397 -27.00 -3.41 19.23
N ASN A 398 -28.10 -4.15 19.37
CA ASN A 398 -28.48 -5.25 18.47
C ASN A 398 -28.96 -4.80 17.09
N ARG A 399 -28.96 -3.50 16.81
CA ARG A 399 -29.38 -2.89 15.54
C ARG A 399 -28.19 -2.21 14.88
N THR A 400 -28.30 -1.97 13.57
CA THR A 400 -27.24 -1.29 12.80
C THR A 400 -26.87 0.07 13.40
N VAL A 401 -25.59 0.27 13.67
CA VAL A 401 -25.02 1.51 14.21
C VAL A 401 -24.60 2.43 13.05
N GLY A 402 -25.49 3.33 12.66
CA GLY A 402 -25.18 4.42 11.72
C GLY A 402 -24.62 5.69 12.38
N LYS A 403 -24.22 6.67 11.56
CA LYS A 403 -23.54 7.92 12.01
C LYS A 403 -24.30 8.69 13.10
N ARG A 404 -25.63 8.68 13.07
CA ARG A 404 -26.49 9.34 14.09
C ARG A 404 -26.29 8.83 15.53
N HIS A 405 -25.72 7.63 15.70
CA HIS A 405 -25.47 7.04 17.02
C HIS A 405 -24.05 7.31 17.54
N VAL A 406 -23.24 7.98 16.72
CA VAL A 406 -21.82 8.26 16.94
C VAL A 406 -21.61 9.73 16.59
N LEU A 407 -22.26 10.58 17.37
CA LEU A 407 -22.17 12.04 17.24
C LEU A 407 -20.78 12.49 17.69
N ASP A 408 -20.28 13.57 17.08
CA ASP A 408 -19.13 14.32 17.58
C ASP A 408 -17.75 13.63 17.55
N ILE A 409 -17.57 12.58 16.74
CA ILE A 409 -16.26 11.89 16.53
C ILE A 409 -15.08 12.86 16.37
N ARG A 410 -15.25 13.92 15.57
CA ARG A 410 -14.18 14.89 15.31
C ARG A 410 -13.90 15.75 16.54
N ASP A 411 -14.96 16.20 17.20
CA ASP A 411 -14.84 16.98 18.44
C ASP A 411 -14.18 16.14 19.54
N THR A 412 -14.47 14.83 19.60
CA THR A 412 -13.80 13.89 20.50
C THR A 412 -12.30 13.79 20.19
N LEU A 413 -11.91 13.67 18.92
CA LEU A 413 -10.49 13.62 18.54
C LEU A 413 -9.78 14.94 18.87
N ASP A 414 -10.38 16.07 18.51
CA ASP A 414 -9.81 17.40 18.72
C ASP A 414 -9.73 17.74 20.22
N GLN A 415 -10.74 17.36 21.01
CA GLN A 415 -10.77 17.59 22.47
C GLN A 415 -9.68 16.81 23.22
N TYR A 416 -9.33 15.61 22.74
CA TYR A 416 -8.38 14.74 23.41
C TYR A 416 -7.01 14.68 22.71
N ASP A 417 -6.77 15.51 21.70
CA ASP A 417 -5.57 15.50 20.86
C ASP A 417 -5.24 14.08 20.35
N ALA A 418 -6.29 13.30 20.07
CA ALA A 418 -6.16 11.90 19.68
C ALA A 418 -5.98 11.78 18.17
N GLU A 419 -5.11 10.86 17.78
CA GLU A 419 -4.70 10.65 16.39
C GLU A 419 -5.43 9.45 15.76
N GLY A 420 -6.37 8.85 16.48
CA GLY A 420 -7.25 7.86 15.87
C GLY A 420 -8.55 7.53 16.61
N TYR A 421 -9.43 6.83 15.91
CA TYR A 421 -10.78 6.48 16.33
C TYR A 421 -11.19 5.06 15.91
N LEU A 422 -11.64 4.23 16.85
CA LEU A 422 -12.21 2.90 16.59
C LEU A 422 -13.66 2.83 17.09
N LEU A 423 -14.59 2.46 16.20
CA LEU A 423 -15.99 2.21 16.55
C LEU A 423 -16.26 0.70 16.69
N VAL A 424 -16.67 0.23 17.85
CA VAL A 424 -17.03 -1.17 18.09
C VAL A 424 -18.52 -1.30 18.36
N ALA A 425 -19.22 -2.10 17.57
CA ALA A 425 -20.66 -2.31 17.65
C ALA A 425 -20.97 -3.80 17.78
N MET A 426 -21.90 -4.13 18.67
CA MET A 426 -22.40 -5.51 18.81
C MET A 426 -23.19 -5.95 17.58
N GLY A 427 -24.03 -5.07 17.04
CA GLY A 427 -24.65 -5.24 15.73
C GLY A 427 -23.77 -4.74 14.59
N ASN A 428 -24.33 -4.70 13.38
CA ASN A 428 -23.60 -4.23 12.21
C ASN A 428 -23.28 -2.73 12.28
N VAL A 429 -22.13 -2.32 11.75
CA VAL A 429 -21.82 -0.90 11.53
C VAL A 429 -22.43 -0.47 10.20
N GLY A 430 -23.19 0.63 10.20
CA GLY A 430 -23.91 1.09 9.01
C GLY A 430 -23.00 1.83 8.02
N THR A 431 -23.35 1.78 6.73
CA THR A 431 -22.62 2.45 5.63
C THR A 431 -22.37 3.95 5.88
N SER A 432 -23.31 4.65 6.51
CA SER A 432 -23.15 6.06 6.88
C SER A 432 -22.04 6.32 7.90
N ALA A 433 -21.82 5.41 8.86
CA ALA A 433 -20.74 5.53 9.84
C ALA A 433 -19.40 5.19 9.19
N ILE A 434 -19.36 4.12 8.39
CA ILE A 434 -18.19 3.70 7.61
C ILE A 434 -17.71 4.84 6.70
N GLY A 435 -18.58 5.36 5.85
CA GLY A 435 -18.23 6.44 4.92
C GLY A 435 -17.73 7.71 5.62
N TYR A 436 -18.20 7.99 6.84
CA TYR A 436 -17.69 9.10 7.64
C TYR A 436 -16.26 8.82 8.16
N LEU A 437 -16.00 7.63 8.71
CA LEU A 437 -14.68 7.24 9.21
C LEU A 437 -13.63 7.22 8.10
N GLU A 438 -14.03 6.78 6.90
CA GLU A 438 -13.19 6.83 5.70
C GLU A 438 -12.92 8.26 5.23
N ALA A 439 -13.94 9.12 5.24
CA ALA A 439 -13.78 10.54 4.89
C ALA A 439 -12.89 11.28 5.89
N LEU A 440 -12.94 10.92 7.18
CA LEU A 440 -12.07 11.47 8.22
C LEU A 440 -10.61 11.07 8.00
N ARG A 441 -10.37 9.79 7.66
CA ARG A 441 -9.03 9.28 7.30
C ARG A 441 -8.43 10.00 6.08
N ARG A 442 -9.26 10.48 5.16
CA ARG A 442 -8.82 11.24 3.97
C ARG A 442 -8.52 12.72 4.24
N LYS A 443 -8.94 13.27 5.38
CA LYS A 443 -8.82 14.70 5.70
C LYS A 443 -7.55 15.06 6.50
N GLY A 444 -6.75 14.07 6.89
CA GLY A 444 -5.51 14.23 7.65
C GLY A 444 -4.90 12.88 8.00
N ASP A 445 -3.87 12.87 8.84
CA ASP A 445 -3.19 11.64 9.26
C ASP A 445 -3.91 10.93 10.42
N TYR A 446 -5.24 10.86 10.40
CA TYR A 446 -6.02 10.18 11.44
C TYR A 446 -6.10 8.67 11.16
N PHE A 447 -5.87 7.85 12.19
CA PHE A 447 -6.17 6.42 12.15
C PHE A 447 -7.65 6.22 12.44
N THR A 448 -8.40 5.54 11.58
CA THR A 448 -9.81 5.22 11.87
C THR A 448 -10.04 3.74 11.64
N ASP A 449 -10.93 3.08 12.38
CA ASP A 449 -11.31 1.69 12.16
C ASP A 449 -12.71 1.38 12.75
N TRP A 450 -13.29 0.21 12.45
CA TRP A 450 -14.55 -0.24 13.05
C TRP A 450 -14.66 -1.76 13.17
N TRP A 451 -15.31 -2.23 14.25
CA TRP A 451 -15.64 -3.64 14.47
C TRP A 451 -17.16 -3.80 14.63
N GLY A 452 -17.78 -4.63 13.80
CA GLY A 452 -19.15 -5.12 13.97
C GLY A 452 -19.18 -6.57 14.44
N CYS A 453 -20.36 -7.18 14.36
CA CYS A 453 -20.61 -8.57 14.79
C CYS A 453 -19.60 -9.57 14.18
N SER A 454 -19.39 -9.49 12.86
CA SER A 454 -18.46 -10.36 12.12
C SER A 454 -17.01 -10.22 12.59
N GLU A 455 -16.54 -8.99 12.78
CA GLU A 455 -15.17 -8.70 13.20
C GLU A 455 -14.91 -9.16 14.63
N ILE A 456 -15.92 -9.06 15.49
CA ILE A 456 -15.84 -9.54 16.88
C ILE A 456 -15.83 -11.07 16.89
N GLU A 457 -16.72 -11.73 16.13
CA GLU A 457 -16.73 -13.20 16.03
C GLU A 457 -15.41 -13.75 15.47
N HIS A 458 -14.80 -13.10 14.48
CA HIS A 458 -13.51 -13.53 13.96
C HIS A 458 -12.43 -13.51 15.05
N ARG A 459 -12.40 -12.46 15.87
CA ARG A 459 -11.47 -12.37 16.99
C ARG A 459 -11.78 -13.40 18.08
N LEU A 460 -13.06 -13.67 18.34
CA LEU A 460 -13.50 -14.71 19.26
C LEU A 460 -13.09 -16.12 18.81
N ARG A 461 -13.15 -16.42 17.51
CA ARG A 461 -12.63 -17.69 16.94
C ARG A 461 -11.14 -17.89 17.22
N ARG A 462 -10.36 -16.80 17.19
CA ARG A 462 -8.92 -16.80 17.48
C ARG A 462 -8.60 -16.82 18.98
N ASN A 463 -9.60 -16.56 19.83
CA ASN A 463 -9.47 -16.48 21.28
C ASN A 463 -10.56 -17.30 22.00
N PRO A 464 -10.53 -18.65 21.91
CA PRO A 464 -11.59 -19.50 22.45
C PRO A 464 -11.77 -19.39 23.97
N ASP A 465 -10.75 -18.95 24.69
CA ASP A 465 -10.79 -18.69 26.12
C ASP A 465 -11.63 -17.45 26.47
N ILE A 466 -11.65 -16.43 25.60
CA ILE A 466 -12.52 -15.26 25.74
C ILE A 466 -13.98 -15.69 25.56
N VAL A 467 -14.28 -16.53 24.55
CA VAL A 467 -15.64 -17.07 24.34
C VAL A 467 -16.18 -17.75 25.61
N LYS A 468 -15.35 -18.54 26.30
CA LYS A 468 -15.74 -19.19 27.56
C LYS A 468 -16.02 -18.19 28.68
N ARG A 469 -15.26 -17.09 28.75
CA ARG A 469 -15.39 -16.04 29.79
C ARG A 469 -16.63 -15.17 29.60
N TYR A 470 -17.07 -14.98 28.36
CA TYR A 470 -18.21 -14.13 27.97
C TYR A 470 -19.38 -14.94 27.41
N SER A 471 -19.61 -16.14 27.94
CA SER A 471 -20.72 -17.02 27.54
C SER A 471 -22.11 -16.45 27.85
N ASP A 472 -22.17 -15.42 28.69
CA ASP A 472 -23.37 -14.62 28.95
C ASP A 472 -23.72 -13.66 27.79
N ILE A 473 -22.72 -13.29 26.97
CA ILE A 473 -22.88 -12.39 25.82
C ILE A 473 -23.07 -13.20 24.53
N VAL A 474 -22.26 -14.24 24.37
CA VAL A 474 -22.15 -14.99 23.12
C VAL A 474 -21.86 -16.46 23.40
N THR A 475 -22.65 -17.35 22.81
CA THR A 475 -22.49 -18.80 22.95
C THR A 475 -22.26 -19.48 21.61
N VAL A 476 -21.50 -20.58 21.62
CA VAL A 476 -21.29 -21.43 20.45
C VAL A 476 -22.30 -22.56 20.51
N VAL A 477 -23.17 -22.67 19.51
CA VAL A 477 -24.03 -23.85 19.34
C VAL A 477 -23.33 -24.81 18.39
N SER A 478 -23.24 -26.07 18.80
CA SER A 478 -22.75 -27.19 17.99
C SER A 478 -23.93 -28.12 17.69
N HIS A 479 -24.06 -28.60 16.46
CA HIS A 479 -25.08 -29.52 15.97
C HIS A 479 -24.52 -30.94 15.99
#